data_AF-A0A7C9D3U7-F1
#
_entry.id   AF-A0A7C9D3U7-F1
#
_cell.length_a   1.000
_cell.length_b   1.000
_cell.length_c   1.000
_cell.angle_alpha   90.00
_cell.angle_beta   90.00
_cell.angle_gamma   90.00
#
_symmetry.space_group_name_H-M   'P 1'
#
loop_
_entity.id
_entity.type
_entity.pdbx_description
1 polymer ?
#
loop_
_entity_poly.entity_id
_entity_poly.type
_entity_poly.pdbx_seq_one_letter_code
_entity_poly.pdbx_strand_id
1 'polypeptide(L)'
;PLSPTLSAPPPVHYITAPKPLTLLPTYSFMRFPPTRTLRPMMSHFAGNTKARLRGVVFDMDGTLTVPVIDFPAMYKAVLGEERYLSIKARSPSGIDILHHIETWSPSEQQRAYEVIADYERQGLDRLQIMPGNAQFTVIRV
;
A
#
# COMPACT_ATOMS: atom_id res chain seq x y z
N PRO A 1 -45.18 -25.02 4.91
CA PRO A 1 -43.77 -25.37 5.20
C PRO A 1 -43.00 -25.61 3.89
N LEU A 2 -42.27 -24.59 3.42
CA LEU A 2 -41.43 -24.66 2.23
C LEU A 2 -39.97 -24.49 2.67
N SER A 3 -39.15 -25.49 2.39
CA SER A 3 -37.73 -25.52 2.70
C SER A 3 -36.95 -24.52 1.82
N PRO A 4 -35.95 -23.79 2.33
CA PRO A 4 -35.10 -22.95 1.49
C PRO A 4 -34.06 -23.81 0.75
N THR A 5 -34.07 -23.73 -0.58
CA THR A 5 -33.05 -24.29 -1.47
C THR A 5 -31.74 -23.53 -1.28
N LEU A 6 -30.70 -24.20 -0.79
CA LEU A 6 -29.33 -23.69 -0.77
C LEU A 6 -28.83 -23.51 -2.20
N SER A 7 -28.70 -22.24 -2.64
CA SER A 7 -27.99 -21.89 -3.87
C SER A 7 -26.49 -22.07 -3.62
N ALA A 8 -25.86 -22.97 -4.38
CA ALA A 8 -24.41 -23.15 -4.34
C ALA A 8 -23.69 -21.88 -4.83
N PRO A 9 -22.50 -21.55 -4.29
CA PRO A 9 -21.68 -20.45 -4.80
C PRO A 9 -21.09 -20.80 -6.18
N PRO A 10 -20.86 -19.79 -7.05
CA PRO A 10 -20.28 -20.00 -8.37
C PRO A 10 -18.80 -20.45 -8.28
N PRO A 11 -18.30 -21.15 -9.32
CA PRO A 11 -16.93 -21.69 -9.31
C PRO A 11 -15.89 -20.57 -9.41
N VAL A 12 -14.90 -20.62 -8.51
CA VAL A 12 -13.73 -19.74 -8.52
C VAL A 12 -12.73 -20.28 -9.56
N HIS A 13 -12.54 -19.54 -10.65
CA HIS A 13 -11.50 -19.83 -11.64
C HIS A 13 -10.15 -19.34 -11.12
N TYR A 14 -9.29 -20.26 -10.68
CA TYR A 14 -7.90 -19.95 -10.35
C TYR A 14 -7.09 -19.70 -11.63
N ILE A 15 -6.79 -18.43 -11.89
CA ILE A 15 -5.86 -18.04 -12.95
C ILE A 15 -4.45 -18.47 -12.51
N THR A 16 -3.88 -19.40 -13.26
CA THR A 16 -2.52 -19.91 -13.06
C THR A 16 -1.51 -18.80 -13.34
N ALA A 17 -0.65 -18.49 -12.36
CA ALA A 17 0.44 -17.53 -12.53
C ALA A 17 1.46 -18.03 -13.58
N PRO A 18 1.97 -17.16 -14.48
CA PRO A 18 3.02 -17.55 -15.41
C PRO A 18 4.37 -17.70 -14.68
N LYS A 19 5.12 -18.75 -15.07
CA LYS A 19 6.46 -19.06 -14.55
C LYS A 19 7.46 -17.95 -14.93
N PRO A 20 8.41 -17.58 -14.05
CA PRO A 20 9.45 -16.62 -14.39
C PRO A 20 10.49 -17.24 -15.34
N LEU A 21 10.72 -16.58 -16.48
CA LEU A 21 11.79 -16.88 -17.42
C LEU A 21 13.13 -16.42 -16.83
N THR A 22 14.02 -17.35 -16.55
CA THR A 22 15.39 -17.11 -16.09
C THR A 22 16.30 -16.76 -17.27
N LEU A 23 16.63 -15.48 -17.43
CA LEU A 23 17.70 -15.02 -18.32
C LEU A 23 19.06 -15.15 -17.63
N LEU A 24 19.88 -16.09 -18.09
CA LEU A 24 21.29 -16.19 -17.70
C LEU A 24 22.12 -15.15 -18.46
N PRO A 25 22.97 -14.34 -17.80
CA PRO A 25 23.93 -13.51 -18.51
C PRO A 25 25.14 -14.35 -18.94
N THR A 26 25.42 -14.35 -20.25
CA THR A 26 26.64 -14.90 -20.85
C THR A 26 27.83 -13.99 -20.52
N TYR A 27 28.72 -14.48 -19.65
CA TYR A 27 29.98 -13.80 -19.31
C TYR A 27 31.00 -13.97 -20.44
N SER A 28 31.32 -12.90 -21.16
CA SER A 28 32.52 -12.84 -22.00
C SER A 28 33.71 -12.38 -21.16
N PHE A 29 34.63 -13.31 -20.88
CA PHE A 29 35.94 -13.00 -20.33
C PHE A 29 36.84 -12.42 -21.43
N MET A 30 37.17 -11.13 -21.35
CA MET A 30 38.35 -10.59 -22.02
C MET A 30 39.40 -10.21 -20.97
N ARG A 31 40.53 -10.91 -21.07
CA ARG A 31 41.68 -10.88 -20.17
C ARG A 31 42.68 -9.85 -20.71
N PHE A 32 42.91 -8.77 -19.99
CA PHE A 32 43.97 -7.80 -20.28
C PHE A 32 45.13 -7.97 -19.29
N PRO A 33 46.40 -7.89 -19.73
CA PRO A 33 47.56 -8.06 -18.85
C PRO A 33 47.80 -6.82 -17.96
N PRO A 34 48.37 -6.98 -16.74
CA PRO A 34 48.57 -5.87 -15.82
C PRO A 34 49.90 -5.16 -16.09
N THR A 35 49.86 -3.86 -16.39
CA THR A 35 51.05 -3.01 -16.34
C THR A 35 51.14 -2.35 -14.96
N ARG A 36 52.17 -2.72 -14.20
CA ARG A 36 52.47 -2.15 -12.87
C ARG A 36 52.93 -0.70 -13.04
N THR A 37 52.29 0.23 -12.34
CA THR A 37 52.86 1.55 -12.07
C THR A 37 52.64 1.88 -10.60
N LEU A 38 53.73 2.02 -9.85
CA LEU A 38 53.77 2.44 -8.46
C LEU A 38 53.75 3.97 -8.39
N ARG A 39 52.97 4.56 -7.46
CA ARG A 39 53.17 5.84 -6.72
C ARG A 39 51.84 6.29 -6.05
N PRO A 40 51.85 7.19 -5.06
CA PRO A 40 52.20 7.00 -3.65
C PRO A 40 50.98 7.18 -2.72
N MET A 41 51.22 7.03 -1.42
CA MET A 41 50.26 7.05 -0.31
C MET A 41 49.58 8.42 -0.07
N MET A 42 48.38 8.33 0.52
CA MET A 42 47.57 9.37 1.19
C MET A 42 46.79 10.36 0.33
N SER A 43 45.49 10.08 0.21
CA SER A 43 44.52 11.09 0.62
C SER A 43 43.53 10.46 1.59
N HIS A 44 43.52 10.97 2.82
CA HIS A 44 42.39 10.86 3.73
C HIS A 44 41.22 11.67 3.16
N PHE A 45 40.63 11.19 2.07
CA PHE A 45 39.22 11.39 1.89
C PHE A 45 38.57 10.27 2.67
N ALA A 46 38.26 10.53 3.94
CA ALA A 46 37.02 10.03 4.52
C ALA A 46 35.87 10.63 3.69
N GLY A 47 35.81 10.22 2.43
CA GLY A 47 34.80 10.60 1.47
C GLY A 47 33.59 9.88 1.96
N ASN A 48 32.83 10.58 2.80
CA ASN A 48 31.50 10.26 3.29
C ASN A 48 30.81 9.37 2.25
N THR A 49 30.90 8.05 2.43
CA THR A 49 30.35 7.08 1.50
C THR A 49 28.86 7.12 1.74
N LYS A 50 28.21 8.16 1.20
CA LYS A 50 26.76 8.32 1.24
C LYS A 50 26.18 6.98 0.86
N ALA A 51 25.52 6.35 1.83
CA ALA A 51 25.00 4.99 1.67
C ALA A 51 24.20 4.95 0.37
N ARG A 52 24.58 4.04 -0.54
CA ARG A 52 23.94 3.95 -1.85
C ARG A 52 22.54 3.37 -1.64
N LEU A 53 21.51 4.22 -1.73
CA LEU A 53 20.11 3.81 -1.61
C LEU A 53 19.81 2.68 -2.60
N ARG A 54 19.37 1.53 -2.09
CA ARG A 54 19.10 0.33 -2.91
C ARG A 54 17.63 0.14 -3.26
N GLY A 55 16.74 0.79 -2.50
CA GLY A 55 15.30 0.76 -2.69
C GLY A 55 14.63 1.76 -1.76
N VAL A 56 13.43 2.20 -2.14
CA VAL A 56 12.56 3.10 -1.37
C VAL A 56 11.18 2.50 -1.37
N VAL A 57 10.53 2.47 -0.21
CA VAL A 57 9.12 2.11 -0.08
C VAL A 57 8.36 3.42 0.16
N PHE A 58 7.38 3.67 -0.69
CA PHE A 58 6.50 4.83 -0.57
C PHE A 58 5.14 4.36 -0.04
N ASP A 59 4.56 5.17 0.84
CA ASP A 59 3.15 5.04 1.19
C ASP A 59 2.27 5.37 -0.04
N MET A 60 1.02 4.92 -0.04
CA MET A 60 0.12 5.14 -1.18
C MET A 60 -0.55 6.52 -1.10
N ASP A 61 -1.30 6.78 -0.03
CA ASP A 61 -2.12 7.99 0.12
C ASP A 61 -1.30 9.15 0.65
N GLY A 62 -1.41 10.33 0.04
CA GLY A 62 -0.64 11.51 0.44
C GLY A 62 0.83 11.48 -0.01
N THR A 63 1.29 10.36 -0.55
CA THR A 63 2.63 10.22 -1.16
C THR A 63 2.52 9.93 -2.65
N LEU A 64 2.08 8.73 -3.06
CA LEU A 64 1.97 8.37 -4.48
C LEU A 64 0.65 8.81 -5.13
N THR A 65 -0.40 8.90 -4.35
CA THR A 65 -1.75 9.30 -4.79
C THR A 65 -2.27 10.44 -3.94
N VAL A 66 -3.14 11.25 -4.52
CA VAL A 66 -3.85 12.30 -3.78
C VAL A 66 -4.83 11.61 -2.83
N PRO A 67 -4.85 11.95 -1.53
CA PRO A 67 -5.87 11.44 -0.61
C PRO A 67 -7.26 11.84 -1.12
N VAL A 68 -8.12 10.84 -1.36
CA VAL A 68 -9.45 11.04 -1.97
C VAL A 68 -10.60 10.63 -1.06
N ILE A 69 -10.33 9.81 -0.05
CA ILE A 69 -11.32 9.41 0.94
C ILE A 69 -11.41 10.49 2.03
N ASP A 70 -12.63 11.02 2.24
CA ASP A 70 -12.94 11.87 3.39
C ASP A 70 -13.13 11.00 4.64
N PHE A 71 -12.01 10.67 5.30
CA PHE A 71 -12.01 9.88 6.52
C PHE A 71 -12.86 10.51 7.64
N PRO A 72 -12.82 11.83 7.92
CA PRO A 72 -13.74 12.45 8.87
C PRO A 72 -15.22 12.18 8.58
N ALA A 73 -15.66 12.33 7.32
CA ALA A 73 -17.05 12.04 6.94
C ALA A 73 -17.38 10.55 7.11
N MET A 74 -16.48 9.66 6.70
CA MET A 74 -16.64 8.21 6.87
C MET A 74 -16.75 7.83 8.35
N TYR A 75 -15.89 8.36 9.22
CA TYR A 75 -15.94 8.08 10.66
C TYR A 75 -17.24 8.56 11.29
N LYS A 76 -17.74 9.74 10.90
CA LYS A 76 -19.04 10.25 11.35
C LYS A 76 -20.19 9.36 10.86
N ALA A 77 -20.12 8.86 9.63
CA ALA A 77 -21.15 7.98 9.07
C ALA A 77 -21.18 6.61 9.77
N VAL A 78 -20.03 6.06 10.16
CA VAL A 78 -19.93 4.78 10.86
C VAL A 78 -20.25 4.91 12.36
N LEU A 79 -19.62 5.87 13.05
CA LEU A 79 -19.68 5.99 14.51
C LEU A 79 -20.83 6.86 15.01
N GLY A 80 -21.34 7.76 14.17
CA GLY A 80 -22.14 8.91 14.60
C GLY A 80 -21.28 10.07 15.12
N GLU A 81 -21.85 11.28 15.09
CA GLU A 81 -21.13 12.53 15.43
C GLU A 81 -20.59 12.54 16.86
N GLU A 82 -21.40 12.13 17.84
CA GLU A 82 -21.03 12.18 19.26
C GLU A 82 -19.87 11.23 19.58
N ARG A 83 -19.97 9.96 19.14
CA ARG A 83 -18.90 8.97 19.33
C ARG A 83 -17.63 9.40 18.61
N TYR A 84 -17.74 9.89 17.38
CA TYR A 84 -16.61 10.41 16.61
C TYR A 84 -15.85 11.50 17.39
N LEU A 85 -16.55 12.51 17.91
CA LEU A 85 -15.93 13.59 18.67
C LEU A 85 -15.29 13.08 19.95
N SER A 86 -15.95 12.17 20.66
CA SER A 86 -15.44 11.59 21.91
C SER A 86 -14.13 10.80 21.71
N ILE A 87 -14.05 10.01 20.64
CA ILE A 87 -12.88 9.20 20.31
C ILE A 87 -11.76 10.10 19.79
N LYS A 88 -12.06 11.04 18.89
CA LYS A 88 -11.08 12.00 18.36
C LYS A 88 -10.40 12.81 19.47
N ALA A 89 -11.15 13.22 20.48
CA ALA A 89 -10.60 13.96 21.63
C ALA A 89 -9.61 13.13 22.46
N ARG A 90 -9.75 11.79 22.46
CA ARG A 90 -8.90 10.86 23.21
C ARG A 90 -7.74 10.28 22.40
N SER A 91 -7.81 10.40 21.06
CA SER A 91 -6.85 9.79 20.14
C SER A 91 -6.10 10.84 19.33
N PRO A 92 -4.97 11.38 19.84
CA PRO A 92 -4.19 12.40 19.14
C PRO A 92 -3.52 11.88 17.86
N SER A 93 -3.34 10.56 17.73
CA SER A 93 -2.73 9.89 16.58
C SER A 93 -3.71 9.51 15.47
N GLY A 94 -5.00 9.80 15.63
CA GLY A 94 -6.06 9.39 14.69
C GLY A 94 -6.92 8.25 15.21
N ILE A 95 -7.91 7.84 14.41
CA ILE A 95 -8.92 6.84 14.77
C ILE A 95 -8.66 5.58 13.94
N ASP A 96 -8.43 4.45 14.61
CA ASP A 96 -8.47 3.13 13.97
C ASP A 96 -9.92 2.64 13.98
N ILE A 97 -10.63 2.92 12.89
CA ILE A 97 -12.06 2.61 12.79
C ILE A 97 -12.34 1.11 12.80
N LEU A 98 -11.46 0.31 12.18
CA LEU A 98 -11.65 -1.13 12.04
C LEU A 98 -11.54 -1.81 13.40
N HIS A 99 -10.55 -1.42 14.19
CA HIS A 99 -10.42 -1.92 15.55
C HIS A 99 -11.61 -1.48 16.43
N HIS A 100 -12.14 -0.27 16.24
CA HIS A 100 -13.30 0.20 17.00
C HIS A 100 -14.59 -0.59 16.74
N ILE A 101 -14.82 -1.05 15.51
CA ILE A 101 -16.03 -1.80 15.13
C ILE A 101 -15.87 -3.32 15.31
N GLU A 102 -14.68 -3.81 15.65
CA GLU A 102 -14.38 -5.24 15.83
C GLU A 102 -15.26 -5.88 16.92
N THR A 103 -15.57 -5.11 17.96
CA THR A 103 -16.34 -5.56 19.14
C THR A 103 -17.84 -5.30 19.05
N TRP A 104 -18.33 -4.74 17.93
CA TRP A 104 -19.74 -4.45 17.76
C TRP A 104 -20.57 -5.70 17.51
N SER A 105 -21.89 -5.59 17.63
CA SER A 105 -22.76 -6.71 17.25
C SER A 105 -22.60 -7.01 15.75
N PRO A 106 -22.80 -8.27 15.30
CA PRO A 106 -22.59 -8.64 13.90
C PRO A 106 -23.39 -7.78 12.91
N SER A 107 -24.62 -7.38 13.25
CA SER A 107 -25.44 -6.51 12.39
C SER A 107 -24.93 -5.09 12.30
N GLU A 108 -24.43 -4.53 13.42
CA GLU A 108 -23.82 -3.19 13.43
C GLU A 108 -22.49 -3.18 12.68
N GLN A 109 -21.68 -4.23 12.86
CA GLN A 109 -20.42 -4.39 12.16
C GLN A 109 -20.62 -4.55 10.65
N GLN A 110 -21.60 -5.35 10.22
CA GLN A 110 -21.96 -5.49 8.80
C GLN A 110 -22.33 -4.12 8.18
N ARG A 111 -23.21 -3.37 8.86
CA ARG A 111 -23.59 -2.03 8.41
C ARG A 111 -22.39 -1.07 8.36
N ALA A 112 -21.48 -1.14 9.33
CA ALA A 112 -20.27 -0.34 9.33
C ALA A 112 -19.38 -0.63 8.11
N TYR A 113 -19.16 -1.92 7.81
CA TYR A 113 -18.39 -2.33 6.64
C TYR A 113 -19.04 -1.91 5.32
N GLU A 114 -20.36 -1.96 5.20
CA GLU A 114 -21.08 -1.46 4.01
C GLU A 114 -20.81 0.02 3.78
N VAL A 115 -20.91 0.84 4.84
CA VAL A 115 -20.60 2.27 4.77
C VAL A 115 -19.13 2.49 4.37
N ILE A 116 -18.18 1.79 4.99
CA ILE A 116 -16.76 1.91 4.66
C ILE A 116 -16.51 1.55 3.19
N ALA A 117 -17.05 0.43 2.72
CA ALA A 117 -16.90 -0.02 1.34
C ALA A 117 -17.47 0.99 0.32
N ASP A 118 -18.54 1.70 0.67
CA ASP A 118 -19.11 2.75 -0.18
C ASP A 118 -18.20 3.99 -0.25
N TYR A 119 -17.56 4.38 0.85
CA TYR A 119 -16.57 5.46 0.86
C TYR A 119 -15.29 5.06 0.10
N GLU A 120 -14.83 3.82 0.26
CA GLU A 120 -13.71 3.28 -0.51
C GLU A 120 -14.01 3.33 -2.01
N ARG A 121 -15.18 2.83 -2.44
CA ARG A 121 -15.59 2.87 -3.85
C ARG A 121 -15.61 4.30 -4.42
N GLN A 122 -16.15 5.26 -3.66
CA GLN A 122 -16.16 6.67 -4.06
C GLN A 122 -14.75 7.28 -4.14
N GLY A 123 -13.86 6.91 -3.21
CA GLY A 123 -12.46 7.32 -3.25
C GLY A 123 -11.76 6.78 -4.49
N LEU A 124 -11.98 5.51 -4.80
CA LEU A 124 -11.40 4.86 -5.98
C LEU A 124 -11.77 5.55 -7.29
N ASP A 125 -13.04 5.94 -7.45
CA ASP A 125 -13.51 6.64 -8.65
C ASP A 125 -12.84 8.01 -8.85
N ARG A 126 -12.33 8.60 -7.77
CA ARG A 126 -11.70 9.93 -7.75
C ARG A 126 -10.19 9.87 -7.67
N LEU A 127 -9.60 8.67 -7.59
CA LEU A 127 -8.18 8.45 -7.36
C LEU A 127 -7.34 9.16 -8.44
N GLN A 128 -6.38 9.94 -7.98
CA GLN A 128 -5.45 10.67 -8.85
C GLN A 128 -4.01 10.38 -8.40
N ILE A 129 -3.14 10.16 -9.38
CA ILE A 129 -1.70 10.11 -9.11
C ILE A 129 -1.26 11.48 -8.60
N MET A 130 -0.45 11.50 -7.54
CA MET A 130 0.09 12.73 -6.99
C MET A 130 0.86 13.49 -8.09
N PRO A 131 0.63 14.80 -8.27
CA PRO A 131 1.38 15.58 -9.25
C PRO A 131 2.89 15.42 -9.05
N GLY A 132 3.62 15.11 -10.12
CA GLY A 132 5.06 14.83 -10.08
C GLY A 132 5.43 13.34 -9.93
N ASN A 133 4.46 12.47 -9.62
CA ASN A 133 4.71 11.04 -9.39
C ASN A 133 4.30 10.13 -10.55
N ALA A 134 4.00 10.70 -11.72
CA ALA A 134 3.54 9.97 -12.91
C ALA A 134 4.54 8.92 -13.45
N GLN A 135 5.81 9.01 -13.04
CA GLN A 135 6.85 8.05 -13.41
C GLN A 135 6.87 6.80 -12.52
N PHE A 136 6.14 6.82 -11.39
CA PHE A 136 6.02 5.66 -10.51
C PHE A 136 4.79 4.85 -10.91
N THR A 137 5.01 3.57 -11.20
CA THR A 137 3.90 2.63 -11.39
C THR A 137 3.27 2.34 -10.04
N VAL A 138 2.02 2.76 -9.85
CA VAL A 138 1.20 2.35 -8.72
C VAL A 138 0.58 1.00 -9.07
N ILE A 139 1.11 -0.08 -8.49
CA ILE A 139 0.60 -1.45 -8.68
C ILE A 139 -0.43 -1.73 -7.58
N ARG A 140 -1.62 -2.19 -7.99
CA ARG A 140 -2.69 -2.65 -7.09
C ARG A 140 -2.41 -4.09 -6.67
N VAL A 141 -2.54 -4.38 -5.38
CA VAL A 141 -2.55 -5.75 -4.82
C VAL A 141 -3.99 -6.20 -4.62
#